data_AF-X0TSG4-F1
#
_entry.id   AF-X0TSG4-F1
#
_cell.length_a   1.000
_cell.length_b   1.000
_cell.length_c   1.000
_cell.angle_alpha   90.00
_cell.angle_beta   90.00
_cell.angle_gamma   90.00
#
_symmetry.space_group_name_H-M   'P 1'
#
loop_
_entity.id
_entity.type
_entity.pdbx_description
1 polymer ?
#
loop_
_entity_poly.entity_id
_entity_poly.type
_entity_poly.pdbx_seq_one_letter_code
_entity_poly.pdbx_strand_id
1 'polypeptide(L)'
;NAVADLRKIATLIATIKEFWLDPKRKAKAAHTAVVAQEKALLERAEYAKRIAGGKVGAYEAQIKREREAKEARLRAAALKAEEDRRLAEAAVAEAQGEKDLADAIVAAPIQAPATAILPARPKMAGAVSVRHWKCEIVNPDEVPPPYTMPDLVKIGIYGRTNKEAASMAGVRFYYEDSLSVQKEG
;
A
#
# COMPACT_ATOMS: atom_id res chain seq x y z
N ASN A 1 38.11 43.98 -33.61
CA ASN A 1 38.53 44.08 -32.20
C ASN A 1 37.64 43.11 -31.41
N ALA A 2 38.15 41.92 -31.07
CA ALA A 2 37.32 40.78 -30.64
C ALA A 2 36.54 41.01 -29.33
N VAL A 3 37.05 41.84 -28.43
CA VAL A 3 36.39 42.16 -27.15
C VAL A 3 35.12 43.00 -27.38
N ALA A 4 35.12 43.89 -28.38
CA ALA A 4 33.94 44.68 -28.72
C ALA A 4 32.84 43.81 -29.34
N ASP A 5 33.22 42.80 -30.13
CA ASP A 5 32.28 41.87 -30.75
C ASP A 5 31.65 40.94 -29.71
N LEU A 6 32.43 40.44 -28.73
CA LEU A 6 31.91 39.68 -27.58
C LEU A 6 30.90 40.48 -26.75
N ARG A 7 31.15 41.78 -26.52
CA ARG A 7 30.18 42.66 -25.83
C ARG A 7 28.87 42.80 -26.60
N LYS A 8 28.93 42.98 -27.93
CA LYS A 8 27.72 43.04 -28.78
C LYS A 8 26.93 41.74 -28.74
N ILE A 9 27.61 40.60 -28.81
CA ILE A 9 26.98 39.27 -28.71
C ILE A 9 26.33 39.09 -27.33
N ALA A 10 27.00 39.50 -26.24
CA ALA A 10 26.43 39.45 -24.90
C ALA A 10 25.17 40.30 -24.76
N THR A 11 25.15 41.51 -25.34
CA THR A 11 23.96 42.37 -25.38
C THR A 11 22.83 41.73 -26.19
N LEU A 12 23.12 41.16 -27.36
CA LEU A 12 22.11 40.47 -28.18
C LEU A 12 21.49 39.29 -27.42
N ILE A 13 22.30 38.50 -26.73
CA ILE A 13 21.83 37.39 -25.89
C ILE A 13 20.89 37.90 -24.79
N ALA A 14 21.22 39.03 -24.14
CA ALA A 14 20.38 39.62 -23.11
C ALA A 14 19.02 40.08 -23.67
N THR A 15 19.01 40.77 -24.82
CA THR A 15 17.76 41.23 -25.47
C THR A 15 16.87 40.05 -25.87
N ILE A 16 17.44 38.98 -26.43
CA ILE A 16 16.68 37.77 -26.76
C ILE A 16 16.07 37.16 -25.50
N LYS A 17 16.84 37.05 -24.40
CA LYS A 17 16.34 36.51 -23.14
C LYS A 17 15.19 37.35 -22.57
N GLU A 18 15.31 38.66 -22.61
CA GLU A 18 14.29 39.60 -22.11
C GLU A 18 13.00 39.50 -22.94
N PHE A 19 13.11 39.50 -24.27
CA PHE A 19 11.97 39.37 -25.17
C PHE A 19 11.15 38.10 -24.89
N TRP A 20 11.81 36.98 -24.61
CA TRP A 20 11.16 35.71 -24.34
C TRP A 20 10.74 35.51 -22.88
N LEU A 21 11.09 36.42 -21.96
CA LEU A 21 10.80 36.27 -20.54
C LEU A 21 9.29 36.24 -20.26
N ASP A 22 8.57 37.25 -20.77
CA ASP A 22 7.13 37.38 -20.55
C ASP A 22 6.28 36.31 -21.25
N PRO A 23 6.52 35.95 -22.52
CA PRO A 23 5.85 34.82 -23.15
C PRO A 23 6.02 33.51 -22.37
N LYS A 24 7.24 33.21 -21.90
CA LYS A 24 7.51 32.01 -21.09
C LYS A 24 6.77 32.05 -19.75
N ARG A 25 6.74 33.21 -19.08
CA ARG A 25 5.99 33.39 -17.83
C ARG A 25 4.50 33.17 -18.03
N LYS A 26 3.91 33.75 -19.08
CA LYS A 26 2.49 33.57 -19.42
C LYS A 26 2.16 32.12 -19.74
N ALA A 27 2.98 31.45 -20.55
CA ALA A 27 2.79 30.04 -20.89
C ALA A 27 2.87 29.14 -19.64
N LYS A 28 3.87 29.36 -18.78
CA LYS A 28 4.00 28.63 -17.52
C LYS A 28 2.81 28.86 -16.60
N ALA A 29 2.34 30.10 -16.47
CA ALA A 29 1.16 30.43 -15.68
C ALA A 29 -0.09 29.72 -16.21
N ALA A 30 -0.32 29.76 -17.53
CA ALA A 30 -1.44 29.08 -18.17
C ALA A 30 -1.39 27.56 -17.96
N HIS A 31 -0.23 26.93 -18.22
CA HIS A 31 -0.04 25.50 -17.98
C HIS A 31 -0.30 25.14 -16.51
N THR A 32 0.25 25.92 -15.57
CA THR A 32 0.07 25.68 -14.13
C THR A 32 -1.41 25.78 -13.75
N ALA A 33 -2.14 26.76 -14.29
CA ALA A 33 -3.57 26.91 -14.05
C ALA A 33 -4.39 25.72 -14.60
N VAL A 34 -4.08 25.25 -15.81
CA VAL A 34 -4.74 24.08 -16.42
C VAL A 34 -4.51 22.82 -15.60
N VAL A 35 -3.25 22.54 -15.24
CA VAL A 35 -2.89 21.38 -14.41
C VAL A 35 -3.56 21.45 -13.03
N ALA A 36 -3.66 22.65 -12.43
CA ALA A 36 -4.35 22.82 -11.16
C ALA A 36 -5.86 22.53 -11.26
N GLN A 37 -6.52 22.98 -12.34
CA GLN A 37 -7.94 22.71 -12.57
C GLN A 37 -8.19 21.21 -12.84
N GLU A 38 -7.37 20.60 -13.68
CA GLU A 38 -7.41 19.15 -13.94
C GLU A 38 -7.26 18.37 -12.63
N LYS A 39 -6.23 18.70 -11.84
CA LYS A 39 -5.98 18.05 -10.55
C LYS A 39 -7.18 18.20 -9.60
N ALA A 40 -7.77 19.39 -9.50
CA ALA A 40 -8.92 19.61 -8.62
C ALA A 40 -10.14 18.77 -9.04
N LEU A 41 -10.39 18.60 -10.34
CA LEU A 41 -11.47 17.74 -10.84
C LEU A 41 -11.17 16.26 -10.61
N LEU A 42 -9.93 15.83 -10.89
CA LEU A 42 -9.47 14.46 -10.66
C LEU A 42 -9.57 14.07 -9.19
N GLU A 43 -9.15 14.94 -8.28
CA GLU A 43 -9.22 14.69 -6.82
C GLU A 43 -10.66 14.46 -6.36
N ARG A 44 -11.62 15.22 -6.90
CA ARG A 44 -13.06 15.04 -6.60
C ARG A 44 -13.57 13.70 -7.11
N ALA A 45 -13.20 13.32 -8.34
CA ALA A 45 -13.59 12.04 -8.92
C ALA A 45 -12.97 10.86 -8.17
N GLU A 46 -11.68 10.93 -7.83
CA GLU A 46 -10.98 9.91 -7.05
C GLU A 46 -11.52 9.80 -5.62
N TYR A 47 -11.91 10.92 -4.99
CA TYR A 47 -12.61 10.91 -3.70
C TYR A 47 -13.96 10.18 -3.79
N ALA A 48 -14.77 10.50 -4.80
CA ALA A 48 -16.06 9.83 -5.00
C ALA A 48 -15.89 8.32 -5.27
N LYS A 49 -14.92 7.96 -6.12
CA LYS A 49 -14.54 6.56 -6.40
C LYS A 49 -14.10 5.83 -5.14
N ARG A 50 -13.33 6.48 -4.26
CA ARG A 50 -12.91 5.91 -2.97
C ARG A 50 -14.09 5.64 -2.05
N ILE A 51 -15.04 6.57 -1.95
CA ILE A 51 -16.28 6.37 -1.16
C ILE A 51 -17.07 5.19 -1.71
N ALA A 52 -17.32 5.17 -3.03
CA ALA A 52 -18.07 4.10 -3.67
C ALA A 52 -17.39 2.74 -3.49
N GLY A 53 -16.08 2.66 -3.73
CA GLY A 53 -15.28 1.45 -3.51
C GLY A 53 -15.29 1.00 -2.04
N GLY A 54 -15.24 1.93 -1.09
CA GLY A 54 -15.36 1.64 0.34
C GLY A 54 -16.70 1.01 0.70
N LYS A 55 -17.82 1.51 0.15
CA LYS A 55 -19.16 0.92 0.35
C LYS A 55 -19.25 -0.50 -0.21
N VAL A 56 -18.70 -0.72 -1.41
CA VAL A 56 -18.65 -2.06 -2.03
C VAL A 56 -17.84 -3.01 -1.15
N GLY A 57 -16.64 -2.61 -0.71
CA GLY A 57 -15.80 -3.42 0.17
C GLY A 57 -16.46 -3.74 1.52
N ALA A 58 -17.14 -2.78 2.13
CA ALA A 58 -17.87 -2.98 3.39
C ALA A 58 -19.02 -3.99 3.22
N TYR A 59 -19.79 -3.89 2.13
CA TYR A 59 -20.85 -4.84 1.80
C TYR A 59 -20.29 -6.25 1.54
N GLU A 60 -19.18 -6.36 0.82
CA GLU A 60 -18.52 -7.65 0.59
C GLU A 60 -18.05 -8.31 1.90
N ALA A 61 -17.47 -7.51 2.80
CA ALA A 61 -17.05 -7.96 4.12
C ALA A 61 -18.23 -8.38 5.00
N GLN A 62 -19.34 -7.65 4.97
CA GLN A 62 -20.57 -8.01 5.68
C GLN A 62 -21.10 -9.36 5.19
N ILE A 63 -21.23 -9.55 3.88
CA ILE A 63 -21.68 -10.83 3.32
C ILE A 63 -20.73 -11.96 3.71
N LYS A 64 -19.41 -11.72 3.72
CA LYS A 64 -18.45 -12.74 4.15
C LYS A 64 -18.72 -13.15 5.61
N ARG A 65 -18.90 -12.18 6.52
CA ARG A 65 -19.25 -12.43 7.92
C ARG A 65 -20.56 -13.19 8.07
N GLU A 66 -21.59 -12.83 7.30
CA GLU A 66 -22.87 -13.52 7.30
C GLU A 66 -22.75 -14.97 6.80
N ARG A 67 -21.92 -15.21 5.79
CA ARG A 67 -21.62 -16.58 5.31
C ARG A 67 -20.91 -17.40 6.37
N GLU A 68 -19.86 -16.85 6.96
CA GLU A 68 -19.09 -17.51 8.03
C GLU A 68 -19.97 -17.81 9.25
N ALA A 69 -20.83 -16.87 9.66
CA ALA A 69 -21.75 -17.07 10.77
C ALA A 69 -22.83 -18.13 10.47
N LYS A 70 -23.38 -18.15 9.25
CA LYS A 70 -24.32 -19.19 8.82
C LYS A 70 -23.66 -20.56 8.77
N GLU A 71 -22.44 -20.64 8.25
CA GLU A 71 -21.65 -21.87 8.23
C GLU A 71 -21.35 -22.37 9.65
N ALA A 72 -20.91 -21.49 10.54
CA ALA A 72 -20.68 -21.82 11.95
C ALA A 72 -21.96 -22.32 12.64
N ARG A 73 -23.10 -21.68 12.40
CA ARG A 73 -24.40 -22.10 12.95
C ARG A 73 -24.84 -23.47 12.41
N LEU A 74 -24.66 -23.72 11.11
CA LEU A 74 -24.98 -25.01 10.50
C LEU A 74 -24.07 -26.12 11.03
N ARG A 75 -22.77 -25.85 11.20
CA ARG A 75 -21.83 -26.78 11.83
C ARG A 75 -22.22 -27.10 13.28
N ALA A 76 -22.56 -26.09 14.07
CA ALA A 76 -22.99 -26.29 15.46
C ALA A 76 -24.30 -27.09 15.56
N ALA A 77 -25.28 -26.81 14.69
CA ALA A 77 -26.52 -27.56 14.66
C ALA A 77 -26.31 -29.03 14.23
N ALA A 78 -25.44 -29.27 13.25
CA ALA A 78 -25.09 -30.62 12.81
C ALA A 78 -24.34 -31.40 13.90
N LEU A 79 -23.42 -30.74 14.62
CA LEU A 79 -22.71 -31.35 15.75
C LEU A 79 -23.70 -31.77 16.86
N LYS A 80 -24.60 -30.86 17.24
CA LYS A 80 -25.61 -31.14 18.27
C LYS A 80 -26.56 -32.28 17.87
N ALA A 81 -26.99 -32.32 16.61
CA ALA A 81 -27.84 -33.41 16.13
C ALA A 81 -27.12 -34.77 16.16
N GLU A 82 -25.82 -34.82 15.89
CA GLU A 82 -25.02 -36.04 15.99
C GLU A 82 -24.80 -36.44 17.45
N GLU A 83 -24.51 -35.47 18.35
CA GLU A 83 -24.45 -35.69 19.81
C GLU A 83 -25.77 -36.27 20.35
N ASP A 84 -26.91 -35.67 20.00
CA ASP A 84 -28.24 -36.11 20.43
C ASP A 84 -28.55 -37.53 19.89
N ARG A 85 -28.16 -37.85 18.65
CA ARG A 85 -28.33 -39.20 18.08
C ARG A 85 -27.48 -40.23 18.83
N ARG A 86 -26.23 -39.89 19.13
CA ARG A 86 -25.32 -40.78 19.87
C ARG A 86 -25.77 -41.03 21.29
N LEU A 87 -26.27 -39.99 21.97
CA LEU A 87 -26.81 -40.13 23.32
C LEU A 87 -28.05 -41.03 23.32
N ALA A 88 -28.92 -40.91 22.31
CA ALA A 88 -30.07 -41.80 22.15
C ALA A 88 -29.65 -43.25 21.86
N GLU A 89 -28.68 -43.47 20.97
CA GLU A 89 -28.12 -44.79 20.67
C GLU A 89 -27.49 -45.44 21.93
N ALA A 90 -26.71 -44.68 22.71
CA ALA A 90 -26.10 -45.14 23.95
C ALA A 90 -27.15 -45.48 25.03
N ALA A 91 -28.19 -44.67 25.18
CA ALA A 91 -29.29 -44.94 26.12
C ALA A 91 -30.05 -46.22 25.78
N VAL A 92 -30.21 -46.54 24.49
CA VAL A 92 -30.80 -47.81 24.03
C VAL A 92 -29.89 -48.99 24.35
N ALA A 93 -28.57 -48.87 24.11
CA ALA A 93 -27.60 -49.91 24.44
C ALA A 93 -27.54 -50.20 25.95
N GLU A 94 -27.60 -49.15 26.78
CA GLU A 94 -27.66 -49.28 28.24
C GLU A 94 -28.95 -49.97 28.70
N ALA A 95 -30.10 -49.60 28.11
CA ALA A 95 -31.40 -50.24 28.40
C ALA A 95 -31.44 -51.73 28.00
N GLN A 96 -30.63 -52.13 27.01
CA GLN A 96 -30.43 -53.52 26.60
C GLN A 96 -29.40 -54.28 27.44
N GLY A 97 -28.74 -53.60 28.40
CA GLY A 97 -27.73 -54.19 29.29
C GLY A 97 -26.32 -54.23 28.71
N GLU A 98 -26.10 -53.65 27.53
CA GLU A 98 -24.80 -53.60 26.86
C GLU A 98 -23.99 -52.36 27.24
N LYS A 99 -23.55 -52.30 28.51
CA LYS A 99 -22.83 -51.14 29.06
C LYS A 99 -21.53 -50.80 28.33
N ASP A 100 -20.73 -51.82 27.99
CA ASP A 100 -19.47 -51.61 27.26
C ASP A 100 -19.70 -51.01 25.87
N LEU A 101 -20.84 -51.34 25.24
CA LEU A 101 -21.23 -50.82 23.94
C LEU A 101 -21.73 -49.36 24.04
N ALA A 102 -22.48 -49.04 25.09
CA ALA A 102 -22.92 -47.68 25.40
C ALA A 102 -21.71 -46.74 25.63
N ASP A 103 -20.72 -47.18 26.40
CA ASP A 103 -19.50 -46.41 26.68
C ASP A 103 -18.66 -46.19 25.41
N ALA A 104 -18.57 -47.21 24.55
CA ALA A 104 -17.88 -47.10 23.26
C ALA A 104 -18.55 -46.11 22.29
N ILE A 105 -19.89 -46.03 22.30
CA ILE A 105 -20.67 -45.11 21.45
C ILE A 105 -20.44 -43.65 21.88
N VAL A 106 -20.35 -43.39 23.19
CA VAL A 106 -20.11 -42.05 23.73
C VAL A 106 -18.65 -41.61 23.55
N ALA A 107 -17.70 -42.52 23.65
CA ALA A 107 -16.26 -42.21 23.56
C ALA A 107 -15.76 -41.96 22.13
N ALA A 108 -16.54 -42.30 21.10
CA ALA A 108 -16.13 -42.12 19.71
C ALA A 108 -16.07 -40.62 19.31
N PRO A 109 -15.01 -40.17 18.60
CA PRO A 109 -14.87 -38.77 18.19
C PRO A 109 -15.93 -38.39 17.15
N ILE A 110 -16.64 -37.29 17.40
CA ILE A 110 -17.69 -36.79 16.51
C ILE A 110 -17.05 -36.08 15.31
N GLN A 111 -17.18 -36.67 14.12
CA GLN A 111 -16.77 -36.02 12.88
C GLN A 111 -17.86 -35.05 12.41
N ALA A 112 -17.58 -33.74 12.51
CA ALA A 112 -18.46 -32.73 11.97
C ALA A 112 -18.59 -32.91 10.44
N PRO A 113 -19.82 -32.97 9.87
CA PRO A 113 -19.99 -33.10 8.44
C PRO A 113 -19.48 -31.86 7.70
N ALA A 114 -18.79 -32.09 6.57
CA ALA A 114 -18.31 -31.03 5.70
C ALA A 114 -19.50 -30.19 5.20
N THR A 115 -19.53 -28.92 5.57
CA THR A 115 -20.67 -28.03 5.29
C THR A 115 -20.66 -27.62 3.82
N ALA A 116 -21.83 -27.69 3.16
CA ALA A 116 -21.96 -27.33 1.75
C ALA A 116 -21.60 -25.85 1.54
N ILE A 117 -20.60 -25.61 0.68
CA ILE A 117 -20.10 -24.28 0.32
C ILE A 117 -21.22 -23.52 -0.38
N LEU A 118 -21.70 -22.42 0.22
CA LEU A 118 -22.67 -21.52 -0.41
C LEU A 118 -22.17 -21.07 -1.79
N PRO A 119 -23.04 -20.97 -2.82
CA PRO A 119 -22.61 -20.63 -4.17
C PRO A 119 -21.80 -19.34 -4.21
N ALA A 120 -20.71 -19.38 -4.98
CA ALA A 120 -19.86 -18.22 -5.24
C ALA A 120 -20.68 -17.11 -5.90
N ARG A 121 -20.44 -15.85 -5.51
CA ARG A 121 -21.12 -14.70 -6.12
C ARG A 121 -20.82 -14.63 -7.63
N PRO A 122 -21.77 -14.17 -8.45
CA PRO A 122 -21.49 -13.79 -9.83
C PRO A 122 -20.42 -12.68 -9.83
N LYS A 123 -19.39 -12.83 -10.66
CA LYS A 123 -18.37 -11.80 -10.85
C LYS A 123 -19.06 -10.52 -11.36
N MET A 124 -18.85 -9.40 -10.69
CA MET A 124 -19.26 -8.10 -11.23
C MET A 124 -18.46 -7.80 -12.49
N ALA A 125 -19.13 -7.67 -13.64
CA ALA A 125 -18.49 -7.24 -14.88
C ALA A 125 -17.88 -5.84 -14.67
N GLY A 126 -16.59 -5.70 -14.99
CA GLY A 126 -15.84 -4.44 -14.83
C GLY A 126 -15.17 -4.23 -13.45
N ALA A 127 -15.34 -5.14 -12.48
CA ALA A 127 -14.64 -5.06 -11.20
C ALA A 127 -13.33 -5.88 -11.23
N VAL A 128 -12.20 -5.23 -10.93
CA VAL A 128 -10.91 -5.88 -10.70
C VAL A 128 -10.64 -5.87 -9.19
N SER A 129 -10.55 -7.04 -8.58
CA SER A 129 -10.09 -7.16 -7.20
C SER A 129 -8.56 -7.18 -7.18
N VAL A 130 -7.95 -6.16 -6.57
CA VAL A 130 -6.50 -6.07 -6.41
C VAL A 130 -6.16 -6.32 -4.95
N ARG A 131 -5.27 -7.28 -4.68
CA ARG A 131 -4.67 -7.46 -3.36
C ARG A 131 -3.49 -6.52 -3.24
N HIS A 132 -3.55 -5.58 -2.29
CA HIS A 132 -2.44 -4.72 -1.96
C HIS A 132 -1.67 -5.30 -0.78
N TRP A 133 -0.42 -5.71 -1.02
CA TRP A 133 0.52 -6.05 0.04
C TRP A 133 1.05 -4.75 0.63
N LYS A 134 0.85 -4.54 1.93
CA LYS A 134 1.40 -3.41 2.68
C LYS A 134 2.34 -3.95 3.75
N CYS A 135 3.38 -3.19 4.05
CA CYS A 135 4.26 -3.44 5.17
C CYS A 135 4.28 -2.20 6.08
N GLU A 136 4.56 -2.44 7.35
CA GLU A 136 4.80 -1.41 8.36
C GLU A 136 6.12 -1.76 9.04
N ILE A 137 6.96 -0.76 9.27
CA ILE A 137 8.23 -0.95 9.97
C ILE A 137 7.92 -0.97 11.46
N VAL A 138 8.02 -2.15 12.09
CA VAL A 138 7.80 -2.32 13.53
C VAL A 138 9.02 -1.82 14.32
N ASN A 139 10.22 -2.21 13.88
CA ASN A 139 11.48 -1.75 14.44
C ASN A 139 12.44 -1.35 13.31
N PRO A 140 12.82 -0.07 13.18
CA PRO A 140 13.77 0.38 12.15
C PRO A 140 15.15 -0.26 12.23
N ASP A 141 15.63 -0.62 13.43
CA ASP A 141 16.99 -1.13 13.64
C ASP A 141 17.16 -2.59 13.20
N GLU A 142 16.05 -3.34 13.11
CA GLU A 142 16.03 -4.73 12.65
C GLU A 142 15.86 -4.85 11.13
N VAL A 143 15.63 -3.73 10.42
CA VAL A 143 15.48 -3.74 8.96
C VAL A 143 16.82 -4.09 8.32
N PRO A 144 16.91 -5.16 7.50
CA PRO A 144 18.16 -5.56 6.88
C PRO A 144 18.76 -4.42 6.03
N PRO A 145 20.10 -4.24 6.01
CA PRO A 145 20.77 -3.19 5.24
C PRO A 145 20.33 -2.98 3.78
N PRO A 146 19.99 -4.02 2.98
CA PRO A 146 19.50 -3.79 1.61
C PRO A 146 18.16 -3.04 1.51
N TYR A 147 17.40 -2.97 2.61
CA TYR A 147 16.11 -2.25 2.68
C TYR A 147 16.22 -0.91 3.41
N THR A 148 17.43 -0.52 3.84
CA THR A 148 17.69 0.72 4.57
C THR A 148 18.44 1.70 3.66
N MET A 149 17.95 2.94 3.56
CA MET A 149 18.60 3.97 2.74
C MET A 149 19.46 4.90 3.61
N PRO A 150 20.76 5.09 3.30
CA PRO A 150 21.60 6.05 4.00
C PRO A 150 21.13 7.50 3.81
N ASP A 151 21.16 8.30 4.88
CA ASP A 151 20.82 9.72 4.83
C ASP A 151 21.97 10.54 4.21
N LEU A 152 21.93 10.68 2.88
CA LEU A 152 22.95 11.41 2.11
C LEU A 152 23.03 12.90 2.47
N VAL A 153 21.95 13.50 3.00
CA VAL A 153 21.94 14.91 3.38
C VAL A 153 22.80 15.11 4.62
N LYS A 154 22.60 14.29 5.65
CA LYS A 154 23.43 14.35 6.87
C LYS A 154 24.88 13.98 6.59
N ILE A 155 25.11 12.96 5.77
CA ILE A 155 26.46 12.57 5.34
C ILE A 155 27.14 13.74 4.61
N GLY A 156 26.44 14.42 3.70
CA GLY A 156 26.95 15.58 2.98
C GLY A 156 27.18 16.82 3.87
N ILE A 157 26.40 17.00 4.94
CA ILE A 157 26.66 18.03 5.96
C ILE A 157 27.96 17.69 6.70
N TYR A 158 28.10 16.46 7.17
CA TYR A 158 29.32 15.99 7.86
C TYR A 158 30.58 16.21 6.99
N GLY A 159 30.52 15.86 5.70
CA GLY A 159 31.60 16.08 4.75
C GLY A 159 31.97 17.55 4.58
N ARG A 160 30.99 18.45 4.47
CA ARG A 160 31.22 19.91 4.36
C ARG A 160 31.78 20.52 5.64
N THR A 161 31.37 20.03 6.80
CA THR A 161 31.85 20.50 8.11
C THR A 161 33.29 20.07 8.36
N ASN A 162 33.63 18.81 8.09
CA ASN A 162 34.94 18.24 8.41
C ASN A 162 35.95 18.33 7.27
N LYS A 163 35.51 18.58 6.03
CA LYS A 163 36.34 18.78 4.83
C LYS A 163 37.39 17.66 4.68
N GLU A 164 38.67 18.01 4.63
CA GLU A 164 39.80 17.08 4.49
C GLU A 164 39.91 16.06 5.64
N ALA A 165 39.34 16.36 6.82
CA ALA A 165 39.31 15.46 7.97
C ALA A 165 38.06 14.55 8.00
N ALA A 166 37.16 14.63 7.01
CA ALA A 166 35.94 13.82 6.99
C ALA A 166 36.27 12.35 6.67
N SER A 167 36.00 11.44 7.63
CA SER A 167 36.17 10.00 7.45
C SER A 167 34.94 9.23 7.94
N MET A 168 34.38 8.38 7.07
CA MET A 168 33.24 7.53 7.38
C MET A 168 33.36 6.22 6.59
N ALA A 169 33.26 5.08 7.27
CA ALA A 169 33.37 3.77 6.61
C ALA A 169 32.31 3.63 5.49
N GLY A 170 32.76 3.22 4.30
CA GLY A 170 31.89 3.04 3.13
C GLY A 170 31.52 4.33 2.38
N VAL A 171 32.01 5.50 2.80
CA VAL A 171 31.76 6.80 2.14
C VAL A 171 33.08 7.47 1.76
N ARG A 172 33.19 7.92 0.50
CA ARG A 172 34.33 8.71 0.01
C ARG A 172 33.90 10.17 -0.17
N PHE A 173 34.59 11.09 0.50
CA PHE A 173 34.39 12.53 0.33
C PHE A 173 35.36 13.08 -0.73
N TYR A 174 34.88 13.97 -1.61
CA TYR A 174 35.67 14.65 -2.66
C TYR A 174 35.17 16.08 -2.89
N TYR A 175 35.99 16.94 -3.49
CA TYR A 175 35.63 18.31 -3.90
C TYR A 175 35.71 18.46 -5.43
N GLU A 176 34.97 19.42 -5.97
CA GLU A 176 34.99 19.81 -7.39
C GLU A 176 34.99 21.34 -7.46
N ASP A 177 35.98 21.92 -8.14
CA ASP A 177 36.12 23.37 -8.30
C ASP A 177 35.37 23.84 -9.56
N SER A 178 34.67 24.97 -9.47
CA SER A 178 34.05 25.63 -10.62
C SER A 178 34.30 27.13 -10.62
N LEU A 179 34.67 27.68 -11.79
CA LEU A 179 34.90 29.11 -12.01
C LEU A 179 33.70 29.73 -12.74
N SER A 180 33.16 30.82 -12.21
CA SER A 180 32.05 31.57 -12.79
C SER A 180 32.40 33.04 -12.94
N VAL A 181 32.17 33.62 -14.12
CA VAL A 181 32.36 35.07 -14.40
C VAL A 181 31.00 35.77 -14.34
N GLN A 182 30.89 36.81 -13.51
CA GLN A 182 29.68 37.63 -13.37
C GLN A 182 29.76 38.89 -14.26
N LYS A 183 28.59 39.46 -14.61
CA LYS A 183 28.48 40.70 -15.39
C LYS A 183 28.94 41.89 -14.54
N GLU A 184 29.84 42.73 -15.05
CA GLU A 184 30.08 44.07 -14.46
C GLU A 184 28.77 44.86 -14.48
N GLY A 185 28.41 45.43 -13.32
CA GLY A 185 27.15 46.15 -13.08
C GLY A 185 26.91 47.31 -14.03
#